data_AF-A0A2D8S9C9-F1
#
_entry.id   AF-A0A2D8S9C9-F1
#
_cell.length_a   1.000
_cell.length_b   1.000
_cell.length_c   1.000
_cell.angle_alpha   90.00
_cell.angle_beta   90.00
_cell.angle_gamma   90.00
#
_symmetry.space_group_name_H-M   'P 1'
#
loop_
_entity.id
_entity.type
_entity.pdbx_description
1 polymer ?
#
loop_
_entity_poly.entity_id
_entity_poly.type
_entity_poly.pdbx_seq_one_letter_code
_entity_poly.pdbx_strand_id
1 'polypeptide(L)'
;MKDIKSLMIGFLLSVCIFLLIGMSEKEINKKKKWIEEFPENGRYIPVMVKDRVLMMDSKTGSLYTSKWEKDDLNGKWILDTRLPK
;
A
#
# COMPACT_ATOMS: atom_id res chain seq x y z
N MET A 1 -14.42 24.72 28.96
CA MET A 1 -14.22 24.37 27.53
C MET A 1 -12.75 24.23 27.09
N LYS A 2 -11.75 24.72 27.84
CA LYS A 2 -10.33 24.57 27.50
C LYS A 2 -9.80 23.13 27.73
N ASP A 3 -10.37 22.41 28.69
CA ASP A 3 -9.90 21.07 29.10
C ASP A 3 -10.26 19.99 28.07
N ILE A 4 -11.47 20.02 27.52
CA ILE A 4 -11.91 19.04 26.50
C ILE A 4 -11.11 19.19 25.21
N LYS A 5 -10.81 20.43 24.78
CA LYS A 5 -9.98 20.67 23.59
C LYS A 5 -8.55 20.14 23.79
N SER A 6 -7.96 20.36 24.98
CA SER A 6 -6.62 19.85 25.29
C SER A 6 -6.59 18.33 25.37
N LEU A 7 -7.63 17.70 25.93
CA LEU A 7 -7.78 16.25 25.98
C LEU A 7 -7.87 15.65 24.57
N MET A 8 -8.69 16.25 23.69
CA MET A 8 -8.83 15.80 22.30
C MET A 8 -7.53 15.96 21.51
N ILE A 9 -6.77 17.04 21.73
CA ILE A 9 -5.46 17.24 21.09
C ILE A 9 -4.46 16.18 21.56
N GLY A 10 -4.41 15.90 22.88
CA GLY A 10 -3.57 14.85 23.43
C GLY A 10 -3.91 13.45 22.91
N PHE A 11 -5.21 13.15 22.79
CA PHE A 11 -5.69 11.90 22.22
C PHE A 11 -5.36 11.79 20.72
N LEU A 12 -5.55 12.86 19.96
CA LEU A 12 -5.24 12.86 18.53
C LEU A 12 -3.73 12.65 18.29
N LEU A 13 -2.88 13.32 19.07
CA LEU A 13 -1.43 13.15 19.01
C LEU A 13 -1.00 11.73 19.36
N SER A 14 -1.58 11.12 20.42
CA SER A 14 -1.23 9.75 20.79
C SER A 14 -1.64 8.73 19.74
N VAL A 15 -2.82 8.90 19.12
CA VAL A 15 -3.28 8.06 18.00
C VAL A 15 -2.38 8.22 16.78
N CYS A 16 -2.00 9.46 16.43
CA CYS A 16 -1.08 9.71 15.31
C CYS A 16 0.30 9.07 15.55
N ILE A 17 0.84 9.17 16.76
CA ILE A 17 2.11 8.54 17.13
C ILE A 17 1.97 7.02 17.11
N PHE A 18 0.86 6.46 17.62
CA PHE A 18 0.60 5.02 17.58
C PHE A 18 0.53 4.48 16.15
N LEU A 19 -0.11 5.22 15.23
CA LEU A 19 -0.15 4.88 13.80
C LEU A 19 1.24 4.90 13.15
N LEU A 20 2.14 5.76 13.62
CA LEU A 20 3.53 5.81 13.15
C LEU A 20 4.38 4.68 13.73
N ILE A 21 4.20 4.33 15.01
CA ILE A 21 4.94 3.26 15.70
C ILE A 21 4.55 1.87 15.19
N GLY A 22 3.29 1.71 14.75
CA GLY A 22 2.76 0.42 14.28
C GLY A 22 3.31 -0.07 12.94
N MET A 23 4.06 0.76 12.20
CA MET A 23 4.68 0.34 10.94
C MET A 23 6.14 -0.06 11.17
N SER A 24 6.43 -1.35 11.01
CA SER A 24 7.82 -1.84 11.06
C SER A 24 8.65 -1.22 9.93
N GLU A 25 9.93 -0.92 10.17
CA GLU A 25 10.86 -0.49 9.10
C GLU A 25 10.86 -1.45 7.90
N LYS A 26 10.65 -2.75 8.14
CA LYS A 26 10.52 -3.75 7.08
C LYS A 26 9.31 -3.48 6.19
N GLU A 27 8.18 -3.07 6.77
CA GLU A 27 6.96 -2.75 6.03
C GLU A 27 7.09 -1.43 5.29
N ILE A 28 7.75 -0.43 5.90
CA ILE A 28 8.04 0.86 5.27
C ILE A 28 8.94 0.65 4.05
N ASN A 29 10.05 -0.08 4.20
CA ASN A 29 10.97 -0.35 3.11
C ASN A 29 10.33 -1.22 2.02
N LYS A 30 9.49 -2.19 2.41
CA LYS A 30 8.68 -2.96 1.47
C LYS A 30 7.77 -2.03 0.67
N LYS A 31 6.99 -1.17 1.33
CA LYS A 31 6.11 -0.19 0.66
C LYS A 31 6.86 0.78 -0.25
N LYS A 32 8.03 1.28 0.17
CA LYS A 32 8.88 2.16 -0.66
C LYS A 32 9.31 1.48 -1.95
N LYS A 33 9.83 0.25 -1.85
CA LYS A 33 10.19 -0.57 -3.02
C LYS A 33 9.00 -0.75 -3.97
N TRP A 34 7.80 -1.00 -3.44
CA TRP A 34 6.58 -1.13 -4.24
C TRP A 34 6.13 0.18 -4.88
N ILE A 35 6.32 1.34 -4.23
CA ILE A 35 6.00 2.64 -4.83
C ILE A 35 6.93 2.93 -6.02
N GLU A 36 8.21 2.58 -5.89
CA GLU A 36 9.20 2.73 -6.97
C GLU A 36 8.92 1.78 -8.15
N GLU A 37 8.51 0.54 -7.87
CA GLU A 37 8.21 -0.46 -8.91
C GLU A 37 6.85 -0.25 -9.62
N PHE A 38 5.94 0.56 -9.06
CA PHE A 38 4.57 0.77 -9.58
C PHE A 38 4.19 2.25 -9.73
N PRO A 39 4.79 2.98 -10.69
CA PRO A 39 4.64 4.44 -10.81
C PRO A 39 3.28 4.95 -11.33
N GLU A 40 2.24 4.11 -11.55
CA GLU A 40 1.01 4.53 -12.24
C GLU A 40 -0.05 5.25 -11.34
N ASN A 41 0.38 6.12 -10.43
CA ASN A 41 -0.49 7.00 -9.62
C ASN A 41 -1.20 6.38 -8.40
N GLY A 42 -0.71 5.27 -7.85
CA GLY A 42 -1.26 4.68 -6.61
C GLY A 42 -2.68 4.09 -6.75
N ARG A 43 -3.20 3.99 -7.98
CA ARG A 43 -4.49 3.35 -8.26
C ARG A 43 -4.47 1.85 -7.97
N TYR A 44 -3.39 1.17 -8.37
CA TYR A 44 -3.24 -0.26 -8.16
C TYR A 44 -2.36 -0.52 -6.94
N ILE A 45 -2.93 -1.19 -5.96
CA ILE A 45 -2.28 -1.49 -4.68
C ILE A 45 -1.79 -2.94 -4.72
N PRO A 46 -0.48 -3.20 -4.54
CA PRO A 46 0.03 -4.56 -4.48
C PRO A 46 -0.43 -5.27 -3.19
N VAL A 47 -1.02 -6.45 -3.35
CA VAL A 47 -1.48 -7.34 -2.27
C VAL A 47 -0.70 -8.64 -2.37
N MET A 48 0.05 -8.96 -1.31
CA MET A 48 0.82 -10.21 -1.23
C MET A 48 -0.09 -11.36 -0.78
N VAL A 49 -0.19 -12.40 -1.59
CA VAL A 49 -0.89 -13.64 -1.24
C VAL A 49 0.06 -14.80 -1.40
N LYS A 50 0.55 -15.32 -0.26
CA LYS A 50 1.59 -16.38 -0.19
C LYS A 50 2.80 -15.98 -1.04
N ASP A 51 2.96 -16.61 -2.20
CA ASP A 51 4.12 -16.48 -3.10
C ASP A 51 3.80 -15.66 -4.36
N ARG A 52 2.65 -14.98 -4.40
CA ARG A 52 2.21 -14.19 -5.56
C ARG A 52 1.89 -12.76 -5.16
N VAL A 53 2.14 -11.86 -6.09
CA VAL A 53 1.69 -10.47 -6.02
C VAL A 53 0.39 -10.37 -6.80
N LEU A 54 -0.64 -9.83 -6.17
CA LEU A 54 -1.89 -9.41 -6.81
C LEU A 54 -1.95 -7.89 -6.81
N MET A 55 -2.74 -7.32 -7.71
CA MET A 55 -3.03 -5.89 -7.73
C MET A 55 -4.50 -5.66 -7.41
N MET A 56 -4.79 -4.83 -6.43
CA MET A 56 -6.14 -4.36 -6.14
C MET A 56 -6.34 -2.97 -6.74
N ASP A 57 -7.35 -2.79 -7.57
CA ASP A 57 -7.76 -1.44 -8.01
C ASP A 57 -8.44 -0.73 -6.83
N SER A 58 -7.82 0.32 -6.29
CA SER A 58 -8.33 1.09 -5.16
C SER A 58 -9.67 1.77 -5.46
N LYS A 59 -10.01 2.00 -6.74
CA LYS A 59 -11.28 2.59 -7.16
C LYS A 59 -12.42 1.58 -7.16
N THR A 60 -12.15 0.34 -7.56
CA THR A 60 -13.21 -0.66 -7.83
C THR A 60 -13.20 -1.85 -6.88
N GLY A 61 -12.14 -2.02 -6.09
CA GLY A 61 -11.89 -3.19 -5.24
C GLY A 61 -11.64 -4.48 -6.02
N SER A 62 -11.50 -4.42 -7.36
CA SER A 62 -11.26 -5.60 -8.17
C SER A 62 -9.81 -6.07 -8.01
N LEU A 63 -9.63 -7.38 -7.89
CA LEU A 63 -8.31 -8.01 -7.82
C LEU A 63 -7.87 -8.47 -9.22
N TYR A 64 -6.58 -8.30 -9.48
CA TYR A 64 -5.91 -8.71 -10.71
C TYR A 64 -4.67 -9.52 -10.36
N THR A 65 -4.37 -10.54 -11.15
CA THR A 65 -3.03 -11.12 -11.17
C THR A 65 -2.05 -10.11 -11.77
N SER A 66 -0.79 -10.14 -11.33
CA SER A 66 0.28 -9.38 -11.97
C SER A 66 1.33 -10.29 -12.57
N LYS A 67 1.89 -9.89 -13.71
CA LYS A 67 3.06 -10.52 -14.34
C LYS A 67 4.22 -9.54 -14.41
N TRP A 68 5.43 -10.05 -14.30
CA TRP A 68 6.63 -9.26 -14.48
C TRP A 68 6.98 -9.22 -15.97
N GLU A 69 6.89 -8.04 -16.58
CA GLU A 69 7.27 -7.83 -17.97
C GLU A 69 8.75 -7.42 -18.01
N LYS A 70 9.58 -8.24 -18.68
CA LYS A 70 11.01 -8.00 -18.83
C LYS A 70 11.28 -7.41 -20.21
N ASP A 71 11.54 -6.11 -20.26
CA ASP A 71 12.40 -5.50 -21.27
C ASP A 71 13.72 -5.11 -20.59
N ASP A 72 14.64 -6.08 -20.64
CA ASP A 72 16.08 -6.13 -20.34
C ASP A 72 16.74 -5.41 -19.15
N LEU A 73 16.24 -4.29 -18.60
CA LEU A 73 16.88 -3.64 -17.42
C LEU A 73 15.92 -2.94 -16.45
N ASN A 74 14.66 -2.69 -16.84
CA ASN A 74 13.66 -1.98 -16.03
C ASN A 74 12.35 -2.78 -15.95
N GLY A 75 12.46 -4.05 -15.55
CA GLY A 75 11.26 -4.88 -15.43
C GLY A 75 10.19 -4.20 -14.57
N LYS A 76 8.94 -4.28 -15.01
CA LYS A 76 7.81 -3.71 -14.30
C LYS A 76 6.74 -4.78 -14.12
N TRP A 77 6.03 -4.70 -13.01
CA TRP A 77 4.84 -5.50 -12.82
C TRP A 77 3.67 -4.86 -13.57
N ILE A 78 2.99 -5.65 -14.38
CA ILE A 78 1.80 -5.23 -15.11
C ILE A 78 0.61 -6.08 -14.71
N LEU A 79 -0.59 -5.50 -14.84
CA LEU A 79 -1.85 -6.21 -14.67
C LEU A 79 -1.97 -7.29 -15.76
N ASP A 80 -2.38 -8.48 -15.35
CA ASP A 80 -2.54 -9.62 -16.26
C ASP A 80 -4.01 -10.02 -16.39
N THR A 81 -4.58 -10.65 -15.37
CA THR A 81 -5.94 -11.21 -15.43
C THR A 81 -6.80 -10.74 -14.27
N ARG A 82 -8.04 -10.30 -14.52
CA ARG A 82 -9.02 -9.96 -13.47
C ARG A 82 -9.52 -11.23 -12.78
N LEU A 83 -9.44 -11.28 -11.45
CA LEU A 83 -9.97 -12.38 -10.66
C LEU A 83 -11.49 -12.24 -10.46
N PRO A 84 -12.25 -13.36 -10.50
CA PRO A 84 -13.67 -13.36 -10.14
C PRO A 84 -13.86 -13.02 -8.66
N LYS A 85 -15.00 -12.40 -8.34
CA LYS A 85 -15.40 -12.04 -6.97
C LYS A 85 -15.86 -13.25 -6.17
#